data_AF-A0A3M7LEX5-F1
#
_entry.id   AF-A0A3M7LEX5-F1
#
_cell.length_a   1.000
_cell.length_b   1.000
_cell.length_c   1.000
_cell.angle_alpha   90.00
_cell.angle_beta   90.00
_cell.angle_gamma   90.00
#
_symmetry.space_group_name_H-M   'P 1'
#
loop_
_entity.id
_entity.type
_entity.pdbx_description
1 polymer ?
#
loop_
_entity_poly.entity_id
_entity_poly.type
_entity_poly.pdbx_seq_one_letter_code
_entity_poly.pdbx_strand_id
1 'polypeptide(L)' 'MEDTDIMPYGLHKGKQMQDVPAEYLLWLYEEEKCTGPVKEYIKDNLQVLEIEIERNEKTI' A
#
# COMPACT_ATOMS: atom_id res chain seq x y z
N MET A 1 -10.98 1.56 -3.99
CA MET A 1 -11.00 0.89 -2.67
C MET A 1 -10.82 1.98 -1.66
N GLU A 2 -11.36 1.79 -0.47
CA GLU A 2 -11.21 2.68 0.67
C GLU A 2 -10.27 2.06 1.72
N ASP A 3 -9.81 2.88 2.67
CA ASP A 3 -8.90 2.49 3.75
C ASP A 3 -9.38 1.28 4.57
N THR A 4 -10.70 1.15 4.74
CA THR A 4 -11.33 0.06 5.51
C THR A 4 -11.56 -1.22 4.70
N ASP A 5 -11.37 -1.18 3.37
CA ASP A 5 -11.49 -2.38 2.54
C ASP A 5 -10.39 -3.39 2.89
N ILE A 6 -10.66 -4.66 2.63
CA ILE A 6 -9.74 -5.74 2.98
C ILE A 6 -8.77 -6.03 1.83
N MET A 7 -7.48 -6.09 2.14
CA MET A 7 -6.43 -6.51 1.21
C MET A 7 -6.73 -7.94 0.69
N PRO A 8 -6.97 -8.10 -0.63
CA PRO A 8 -7.55 -9.34 -1.15
C PRO A 8 -6.54 -10.49 -1.29
N TYR A 9 -5.24 -10.20 -1.34
CA TYR A 9 -4.19 -11.18 -1.62
C TYR A 9 -2.83 -10.80 -1.02
N GLY A 10 -1.82 -11.63 -1.27
CA GLY A 10 -0.43 -11.37 -0.86
C GLY A 10 -0.18 -11.65 0.62
N LEU A 11 0.95 -11.14 1.12
CA LEU A 11 1.42 -11.38 2.49
C LEU A 11 0.49 -10.77 3.54
N HIS A 12 -0.15 -9.65 3.21
CA HIS A 12 -1.02 -8.88 4.10
C HIS A 12 -2.51 -9.15 3.84
N LYS A 13 -2.85 -10.25 3.18
CA LYS A 13 -4.24 -10.65 2.94
C LYS A 13 -5.04 -10.66 4.25
N GLY A 14 -6.23 -10.07 4.21
CA GLY A 14 -7.14 -10.03 5.37
C GLY A 14 -6.96 -8.81 6.29
N LYS A 15 -5.93 -7.98 6.06
CA LYS A 15 -5.80 -6.67 6.73
C LYS A 15 -6.63 -5.61 6.01
N GLN A 16 -7.02 -4.55 6.72
CA GLN A 16 -7.54 -3.36 6.06
C GLN A 16 -6.44 -2.67 5.25
N MET A 17 -6.79 -1.96 4.18
CA MET A 17 -5.83 -1.31 3.28
C MET A 17 -4.91 -0.32 4.02
N GLN A 18 -5.45 0.46 4.95
CA GLN A 18 -4.68 1.38 5.80
C GLN A 18 -3.68 0.69 6.75
N ASP A 19 -3.92 -0.58 7.08
CA ASP A 19 -3.05 -1.38 7.96
C ASP A 19 -1.97 -2.15 7.19
N VAL A 20 -1.94 -2.03 5.85
CA VAL A 20 -0.90 -2.62 5.01
C VAL A 20 0.30 -1.66 4.96
N PRO A 21 1.54 -2.12 5.22
CA PRO A 21 2.71 -1.25 5.18
C PRO A 21 2.87 -0.53 3.85
N ALA A 22 3.15 0.78 3.89
CA ALA A 22 3.35 1.60 2.70
C ALA A 22 4.46 1.07 1.78
N GLU A 23 5.58 0.61 2.34
CA GLU A 23 6.69 -0.02 1.60
C GLU A 23 6.23 -1.25 0.80
N TYR A 24 5.34 -2.07 1.38
CA TYR A 24 4.82 -3.26 0.72
C TYR A 24 3.88 -2.89 -0.43
N LEU A 25 3.03 -1.87 -0.23
CA LEU A 25 2.13 -1.36 -1.26
C LEU A 25 2.91 -0.76 -2.43
N LEU A 26 3.95 0.05 -2.15
CA LEU A 26 4.81 0.61 -3.18
C LEU A 26 5.56 -0.48 -3.94
N TRP A 27 6.14 -1.46 -3.24
CA TRP A 27 6.80 -2.61 -3.86
C TRP A 27 5.87 -3.39 -4.79
N LEU A 28 4.61 -3.63 -4.39
CA LEU A 28 3.61 -4.28 -5.25
C LEU A 28 3.34 -3.48 -6.54
N TYR A 29 3.40 -2.16 -6.47
CA TYR A 29 3.16 -1.28 -7.59
C TYR A 29 4.33 -1.27 -8.57
N GLU A 30 5.55 -1.08 -8.06
CA GLU A 30 6.79 -1.04 -8.85
C GLU A 30 7.06 -2.37 -9.58
N GLU A 31 6.80 -3.49 -8.91
CA GLU A 31 6.98 -4.83 -9.48
C GLU A 31 5.83 -5.29 -10.36
N GLU A 32 4.84 -4.42 -10.62
CA GLU A 32 3.61 -4.73 -11.35
C GLU A 32 2.83 -5.95 -10.80
N LYS A 33 2.96 -6.21 -9.50
CA LYS A 33 2.31 -7.33 -8.76
C LYS A 33 0.93 -6.98 -8.21
N CYS A 34 0.39 -5.82 -8.56
CA CYS A 34 -0.98 -5.41 -8.22
C CYS A 34 -1.80 -5.10 -9.48
N THR A 35 -3.10 -5.39 -9.42
CA THR A 35 -4.04 -5.13 -10.51
C THR A 35 -5.38 -4.62 -9.96
N GLY A 36 -6.17 -4.02 -10.85
CA GLY A 36 -7.53 -3.59 -10.55
C GLY A 36 -7.61 -2.64 -9.34
N PRO A 37 -8.56 -2.85 -8.42
CA PRO A 37 -8.84 -1.90 -7.34
C PRO A 37 -7.66 -1.64 -6.39
N VAL A 38 -6.77 -2.62 -6.17
CA VAL A 38 -5.56 -2.44 -5.35
C VAL A 38 -4.57 -1.51 -6.05
N LYS A 39 -4.40 -1.66 -7.37
CA LYS A 39 -3.52 -0.79 -8.15
C LYS A 39 -4.03 0.65 -8.18
N GLU A 40 -5.34 0.84 -8.30
CA GLU A 40 -5.98 2.15 -8.25
C GLU A 40 -5.80 2.80 -6.88
N TYR A 41 -6.06 2.07 -5.80
CA TYR A 41 -5.82 2.55 -4.43
C TYR A 41 -4.38 3.02 -4.21
N ILE A 42 -3.39 2.25 -4.66
CA ILE A 42 -1.98 2.62 -4.50
C ILE A 42 -1.65 3.88 -5.33
N LYS A 43 -2.20 4.00 -6.54
CA LYS A 43 -1.99 5.20 -7.37
C LYS A 43 -2.59 6.45 -6.74
N ASP A 44 -3.81 6.35 -6.23
CA ASP A 44 -4.54 7.48 -5.65
C ASP A 44 -3.87 7.96 -4.35
N ASN A 45 -3.16 7.07 -3.65
CA ASN A 45 -2.47 7.35 -2.39
C ASN A 45 -0.94 7.45 -2.51
N LEU A 46 -0.37 7.43 -3.72
CA LEU A 46 1.07 7.26 -3.94
C LEU A 46 1.93 8.26 -3.15
N GLN A 47 1.56 9.54 -3.20
CA GLN A 47 2.28 10.61 -2.48
C GLN A 47 2.26 10.42 -0.95
N VAL A 48 1.14 9.94 -0.40
CA VAL A 48 1.00 9.70 1.04
C VAL A 48 1.89 8.53 1.45
N LEU A 49 1.87 7.45 0.66
CA LEU A 49 2.71 6.27 0.90
C LEU A 49 4.20 6.62 0.87
N GLU A 50 4.65 7.43 -0.09
CA GLU A 50 6.04 7.91 -0.17
C GLU A 50 6.43 8.73 1.08
N ILE A 51 5.56 9.64 1.53
CA ILE A 51 5.78 10.45 2.74
C ILE A 51 5.86 9.57 3.99
N GLU A 52 5.02 8.54 4.10
CA GLU A 52 5.04 7.60 5.22
C GLU A 52 6.35 6.82 5.29
N ILE A 53 6.85 6.34 4.14
CA ILE A 53 8.13 5.65 4.04
C ILE A 53 9.25 6.58 4.51
N GLU A 54 9.33 7.80 3.97
CA GLU A 54 10.37 8.76 4.38
C GLU A 54 10.34 9.09 5.87
N ARG A 55 9.15 9.17 6.48
CA ARG A 55 9.00 9.44 7.93
C ARG A 55 9.48 8.27 8.77
N ASN A 56 9.18 7.05 8.34
CA ASN A 56 9.60 5.84 9.03
C ASN A 56 11.13 5.67 8.99
N GLU A 57 11.76 5.94 7.85
CA GLU A 57 13.23 5.91 7.72
C GLU A 57 13.95 6.91 8.62
N LYS A 58 13.37 8.10 8.83
CA LYS A 58 13.95 9.17 9.68
C LYS A 58 13.79 8.92 11.18
N THR A 59 13.02 7.89 11.57
CA THR A 59 12.74 7.56 12.98
C THR A 59 13.64 6.42 13.50
N ILE A 60 14.55 5.91 12.65
CA ILE A 60 15.56 4.88 12.96
C ILE A 60 16.94 5.54 13.09
#